data_AF-A0A7K4BKR4-F1
#
_entry.id   AF-A0A7K4BKR4-F1
#
_cell.length_a   1.000
_cell.length_b   1.000
_cell.length_c   1.000
_cell.angle_alpha   90.00
_cell.angle_beta   90.00
_cell.angle_gamma   90.00
#
_symmetry.space_group_name_H-M   'P 1'
#
loop_
_entity.id
_entity.type
_entity.pdbx_description
1 polymer ?
#
loop_
_entity_poly.entity_id
_entity_poly.type
_entity_poly.pdbx_seq_one_letter_code
_entity_poly.pdbx_strand_id
1 'polypeptide(L)'
;MIITKLTLENFGLFRGTQTFDLRPEDEKGFSKPIILIGGNNGAGKTTIFEAIRLCLYGSNLSEYWFKRMDEYRNYIFGHFHLIAGSPLRVSRAAVELEFEHAYLGIIHIYTVRRSWHRHKKGLKESLLVMRNGEEIRDLDTQQWQEFIYELIPPGISRLFFFDGEKIQGLAQDDDTNIQLKDAFKSLLGLRIVDQLRTDLGIFTSRQVKRSKEIEFKDQMAKIESESRQLEAEQSMKLQERAHIQSYCDQTRGKIERLELKLSNEGGSFASKRNKLKLRKTQLNR
;
A
#
# COMPACT_ATOMS: atom_id res chain seq x y z
N MET A 1 -0.46 -14.54 -26.00
CA MET A 1 0.80 -15.26 -25.75
C MET A 1 0.70 -16.62 -26.42
N ILE A 2 1.74 -17.07 -27.14
CA ILE A 2 1.80 -18.37 -27.81
C ILE A 2 3.12 -19.03 -27.43
N ILE A 3 3.10 -20.22 -26.83
CA ILE A 3 4.33 -20.99 -26.59
C ILE A 3 4.77 -21.60 -27.91
N THR A 4 6.01 -21.38 -28.31
CA THR A 4 6.54 -21.81 -29.62
C THR A 4 7.55 -22.95 -29.50
N LYS A 5 8.23 -23.07 -28.36
CA LYS A 5 9.26 -24.09 -28.17
C LYS A 5 9.44 -24.46 -26.71
N LEU A 6 9.67 -25.74 -26.46
CA LEU A 6 10.08 -26.24 -25.14
C LEU A 6 11.34 -27.10 -25.30
N THR A 7 12.41 -26.77 -24.58
CA THR A 7 13.63 -27.57 -24.52
C THR A 7 13.85 -28.09 -23.11
N LEU A 8 13.99 -29.40 -22.96
CA LEU A 8 14.27 -30.10 -21.70
C LEU A 8 15.67 -30.69 -21.74
N GLU A 9 16.47 -30.45 -20.70
CA GLU A 9 17.81 -31.01 -20.57
C GLU A 9 17.90 -31.84 -19.29
N ASN A 10 18.04 -33.16 -19.43
CA ASN A 10 18.15 -34.11 -18.31
C ASN A 10 17.07 -33.92 -17.22
N PHE A 11 15.84 -33.66 -17.65
CA PHE A 11 14.71 -33.33 -16.78
C PHE A 11 13.64 -34.43 -16.81
N GLY A 12 13.32 -34.99 -15.65
CA GLY A 12 12.40 -36.11 -15.47
C GLY A 12 12.77 -37.31 -16.35
N LEU A 13 11.85 -37.72 -17.22
CA LEU A 13 12.06 -38.84 -18.13
C LEU A 13 12.93 -38.50 -19.36
N PHE A 14 13.20 -37.22 -19.59
CA PHE A 14 13.90 -36.77 -20.79
C PHE A 14 15.42 -36.74 -20.58
N ARG A 15 16.11 -37.69 -21.21
CA ARG A 15 17.58 -37.79 -21.20
C ARG A 15 18.20 -36.87 -22.23
N GLY A 16 19.31 -36.22 -21.85
CA GLY A 16 20.01 -35.29 -22.73
C GLY A 16 19.11 -34.09 -23.06
N THR A 17 19.35 -33.46 -24.20
CA THR A 17 18.55 -32.33 -24.68
C THR A 17 17.44 -32.83 -25.60
N GLN A 18 16.20 -32.60 -25.21
CA GLN A 18 15.00 -32.89 -26.00
C GLN A 18 14.29 -31.58 -26.31
N THR A 19 13.92 -31.35 -27.57
CA THR A 19 13.26 -30.12 -28.01
C THR A 19 11.92 -30.45 -28.64
N PHE A 20 10.89 -29.75 -28.22
CA PHE A 20 9.55 -29.82 -28.76
C PHE A 20 9.26 -28.52 -29.50
N ASP A 21 8.94 -28.63 -30.79
CA ASP A 21 8.36 -27.54 -31.55
C ASP A 21 6.87 -27.45 -31.19
N LEU A 22 6.48 -26.29 -30.69
CA LEU A 22 5.13 -25.98 -30.26
C LEU A 22 4.58 -24.79 -31.05
N ARG A 23 5.18 -24.42 -32.19
CA ARG A 23 4.64 -23.36 -33.03
C ARG A 23 3.45 -23.91 -33.82
N PRO A 24 2.28 -23.25 -33.76
CA PRO A 24 1.16 -23.58 -34.63
C PRO A 24 1.55 -23.49 -36.11
N GLU A 25 1.12 -24.46 -36.90
CA GLU A 25 1.33 -24.47 -38.34
C GLU A 25 0.15 -23.82 -39.06
N ASP A 26 0.43 -22.95 -40.03
CA ASP A 26 -0.55 -22.51 -41.01
C ASP A 26 -0.30 -23.25 -42.32
N GLU A 27 -1.19 -24.18 -42.69
CA GLU A 27 -1.08 -24.95 -43.93
C GLU A 27 -2.27 -24.63 -44.85
N LYS A 28 -1.98 -24.14 -46.08
CA LYS A 28 -2.98 -23.92 -47.14
C LYS A 28 -4.18 -23.06 -46.71
N GLY A 29 -3.94 -22.03 -45.90
CA GLY A 29 -5.00 -21.13 -45.42
C GLY A 29 -5.82 -21.67 -44.25
N PHE A 30 -5.51 -22.86 -43.74
CA PHE A 30 -6.06 -23.40 -42.50
C PHE A 30 -5.03 -23.26 -41.38
N SER A 31 -5.41 -22.53 -40.34
CA SER A 31 -4.61 -22.45 -39.12
C SER A 31 -4.81 -23.72 -38.29
N LYS A 32 -3.72 -24.34 -37.84
CA LYS A 32 -3.72 -25.49 -36.92
C LYS A 32 -3.26 -25.05 -35.53
N PRO A 33 -4.12 -24.39 -34.73
CA PRO A 33 -3.74 -23.83 -33.43
C PRO A 33 -3.58 -24.87 -32.31
N ILE A 34 -3.98 -26.13 -32.56
CA ILE A 34 -3.98 -27.19 -31.55
C ILE A 34 -2.78 -28.11 -31.77
N ILE A 35 -1.93 -28.22 -30.76
CA ILE A 35 -0.81 -29.16 -30.72
C ILE A 35 -1.17 -30.31 -29.79
N LEU A 36 -1.16 -31.52 -30.32
CA LEU A 36 -1.47 -32.74 -29.57
C LEU A 36 -0.18 -33.47 -29.18
N ILE A 37 0.09 -33.56 -27.88
CA ILE A 37 1.19 -34.38 -27.35
C ILE A 37 0.59 -35.72 -26.87
N GLY A 38 0.70 -36.74 -27.71
CA GLY A 38 0.25 -38.10 -27.41
C GLY A 38 1.34 -38.94 -26.74
N GLY A 39 0.97 -39.79 -25.80
CA GLY A 39 1.88 -40.75 -25.17
C GLY A 39 1.16 -41.64 -24.16
N ASN A 40 1.75 -42.80 -23.84
CA ASN A 40 1.20 -43.70 -22.83
C ASN A 40 1.26 -43.07 -21.43
N ASN A 41 0.52 -43.65 -20.48
CA ASN A 41 0.65 -43.25 -19.08
C ASN A 41 2.08 -43.51 -18.60
N GLY A 42 2.67 -42.55 -17.91
CA GLY A 42 4.08 -42.59 -17.53
C GLY A 42 5.08 -42.23 -18.64
N ALA A 43 4.64 -41.81 -19.83
CA ALA A 43 5.54 -41.36 -20.91
C ALA A 43 6.10 -39.94 -20.73
N GLY A 44 5.69 -39.22 -19.67
CA GLY A 44 6.22 -37.87 -19.36
C GLY A 44 5.32 -36.70 -19.74
N LYS A 45 4.05 -36.94 -20.08
CA LYS A 45 3.06 -35.87 -20.36
C LYS A 45 2.96 -34.88 -19.20
N THR A 46 2.76 -35.36 -17.98
CA THR A 46 2.72 -34.53 -16.77
C THR A 46 4.06 -33.82 -16.51
N THR A 47 5.18 -34.50 -16.78
CA THR A 47 6.53 -33.92 -16.65
C THR A 47 6.73 -32.71 -17.57
N ILE A 48 6.15 -32.70 -18.77
CA ILE A 48 6.17 -31.54 -19.68
C ILE A 48 5.44 -30.35 -19.03
N PHE A 49 4.24 -30.58 -18.50
CA PHE A 49 3.46 -29.54 -17.81
C PHE A 49 4.19 -28.97 -16.59
N GLU A 50 4.75 -29.85 -15.76
CA GLU A 50 5.54 -29.46 -14.58
C GLU A 50 6.79 -28.69 -14.98
N ALA A 51 7.49 -29.11 -16.03
CA ALA A 51 8.68 -28.43 -16.54
C ALA A 51 8.37 -26.98 -16.93
N ILE A 52 7.30 -26.75 -17.68
CA ILE A 52 6.88 -25.40 -18.11
C ILE A 52 6.62 -24.52 -16.89
N ARG A 53 5.81 -25.00 -15.93
CA ARG A 53 5.48 -24.24 -14.72
C ARG A 53 6.71 -23.96 -13.87
N LEU A 54 7.60 -24.95 -13.73
CA LEU A 54 8.84 -24.81 -12.97
C LEU A 54 9.79 -23.81 -13.65
N CYS A 55 9.88 -23.82 -14.97
CA CYS A 55 10.67 -22.85 -15.73
C CYS A 55 10.22 -21.41 -15.45
N LEU A 56 8.91 -21.16 -15.48
CA LEU A 56 8.33 -19.85 -15.24
C LEU A 56 8.42 -19.41 -13.77
N TYR A 57 8.05 -20.28 -12.83
CA TYR A 57 7.77 -19.87 -11.44
C TYR A 57 8.81 -20.34 -10.41
N GLY A 58 9.67 -21.31 -10.74
CA GLY A 58 10.69 -21.83 -9.82
C GLY A 58 10.08 -22.26 -8.48
N SER A 59 10.63 -21.77 -7.37
CA SER A 59 10.17 -22.06 -6.01
C SER A 59 8.80 -21.47 -5.65
N ASN A 60 8.24 -20.60 -6.48
CA ASN A 60 6.96 -19.93 -6.24
C ASN A 60 5.78 -20.63 -6.96
N LEU A 61 5.93 -21.92 -7.24
CA LEU A 61 4.82 -22.76 -7.70
C LEU A 61 3.67 -22.71 -6.68
N SER A 62 2.56 -22.08 -7.07
CA SER A 62 1.42 -21.78 -6.17
C SER A 62 0.78 -23.00 -5.49
N GLU A 63 1.00 -24.22 -5.99
CA GLU A 63 0.50 -25.47 -5.39
C GLU A 63 1.42 -26.03 -4.29
N TYR A 64 2.70 -25.65 -4.32
CA TYR A 64 3.70 -26.08 -3.34
C TYR A 64 4.29 -24.83 -2.69
N TRP A 65 3.66 -24.39 -1.60
CA TRP A 65 4.31 -23.45 -0.68
C TRP A 65 5.47 -24.19 -0.02
N PHE A 66 6.63 -24.24 -0.68
CA PHE A 66 7.83 -24.80 -0.11
C PHE A 66 8.19 -23.97 1.13
N LYS A 67 7.91 -24.50 2.32
CA LYS A 67 8.13 -23.76 3.58
C LYS A 67 9.61 -23.65 3.90
N ARG A 68 10.43 -24.53 3.30
CA ARG A 68 11.89 -24.60 3.47
C ARG A 68 12.58 -24.80 2.13
N MET A 69 13.76 -24.19 1.99
CA MET A 69 14.61 -24.35 0.80
C MET A 69 15.04 -25.80 0.54
N ASP A 70 15.11 -26.63 1.58
CA ASP A 70 15.41 -28.06 1.43
C ASP A 70 14.30 -28.86 0.75
N GLU A 71 13.04 -28.48 0.94
CA GLU A 71 11.90 -29.14 0.30
C GLU A 71 11.95 -28.88 -1.21
N TYR A 72 12.14 -27.62 -1.59
CA TYR A 72 12.32 -27.23 -2.99
C TYR A 72 13.54 -27.92 -3.61
N ARG A 73 14.67 -27.96 -2.90
CA ARG A 73 15.88 -28.64 -3.36
C ARG A 73 15.65 -30.13 -3.63
N ASN A 74 14.98 -30.83 -2.73
CA ASN A 74 14.66 -32.25 -2.90
C ASN A 74 13.68 -32.47 -4.05
N TYR A 75 12.68 -31.59 -4.17
CA TYR A 75 11.73 -31.60 -5.28
C TYR A 75 12.45 -31.47 -6.61
N ILE A 76 13.33 -30.47 -6.78
CA ILE A 76 14.15 -30.32 -7.98
C ILE A 76 15.02 -31.56 -8.22
N PHE A 77 15.68 -32.09 -7.20
CA PHE A 77 16.52 -33.28 -7.37
C PHE A 77 15.75 -34.53 -7.80
N GLY A 78 14.46 -34.63 -7.46
CA GLY A 78 13.57 -35.68 -7.97
C GLY A 78 13.25 -35.54 -9.46
N HIS A 79 13.35 -34.31 -10.00
CA HIS A 79 13.18 -34.03 -11.42
C HIS A 79 14.47 -34.14 -12.24
N PHE A 80 15.59 -34.53 -11.63
CA PHE A 80 16.78 -34.84 -12.43
C PHE A 80 16.60 -36.21 -13.06
N HIS A 81 16.97 -36.33 -14.34
CA HIS A 81 16.88 -37.60 -15.04
C HIS A 81 17.65 -38.72 -14.29
N LEU A 82 17.01 -39.88 -14.15
CA LEU A 82 17.61 -41.04 -13.53
C LEU A 82 18.18 -41.96 -14.61
N ILE A 83 19.48 -42.24 -14.54
CA ILE A 83 20.12 -43.17 -15.46
C ILE A 83 19.81 -44.60 -14.98
N ALA A 84 18.93 -45.28 -15.70
CA ALA A 84 18.54 -46.66 -15.38
C ALA A 84 19.78 -47.56 -15.27
N GLY A 85 19.87 -48.33 -14.18
CA GLY A 85 20.96 -49.28 -13.94
C GLY A 85 22.33 -48.66 -13.63
N SER A 86 22.42 -47.35 -13.39
CA SER A 86 23.69 -46.68 -13.04
C SER A 86 23.59 -45.94 -11.70
N PRO A 87 24.64 -46.00 -10.85
CA PRO A 87 24.73 -45.13 -9.67
C PRO A 87 25.07 -43.67 -10.04
N LEU A 88 25.40 -43.40 -11.30
CA LEU A 88 25.75 -42.06 -11.78
C LEU A 88 24.52 -41.16 -11.78
N ARG A 89 24.68 -39.97 -11.18
CA ARG A 89 23.66 -38.92 -11.18
C ARG A 89 24.07 -37.83 -12.15
N VAL A 90 23.14 -37.39 -13.01
CA VAL A 90 23.34 -36.17 -13.79
C VAL A 90 23.57 -34.99 -12.86
N SER A 91 24.56 -34.17 -13.20
CA SER A 91 24.97 -33.01 -12.41
C SER A 91 24.22 -31.73 -12.78
N ARG A 92 23.55 -31.72 -13.95
CA ARG A 92 22.82 -30.57 -14.47
C ARG A 92 21.47 -30.99 -15.03
N ALA A 93 20.49 -30.13 -14.85
CA ALA A 93 19.20 -30.18 -15.53
C ALA A 93 18.79 -28.76 -15.92
N ALA A 94 18.04 -28.61 -17.00
CA ALA A 94 17.51 -27.32 -17.42
C ALA A 94 16.17 -27.47 -18.14
N VAL A 95 15.37 -26.41 -18.07
CA VAL A 95 14.16 -26.24 -18.85
C VAL A 95 14.21 -24.87 -19.49
N GLU A 96 13.95 -24.82 -20.79
CA GLU A 96 13.90 -23.60 -21.58
C GLU A 96 12.57 -23.53 -22.32
N LEU A 97 11.91 -22.39 -22.21
CA LEU A 97 10.61 -22.10 -22.80
C LEU A 97 10.73 -20.88 -23.70
N GLU A 98 10.29 -21.02 -24.94
CA GLU A 98 10.13 -19.90 -25.87
C GLU A 98 8.64 -19.61 -26.07
N PHE A 99 8.29 -18.32 -26.01
CA PHE A 99 6.93 -17.88 -26.26
C PHE A 99 6.89 -16.49 -26.89
N GLU A 100 5.88 -16.28 -27.72
CA GLU A 100 5.52 -15.00 -28.30
C GLU A 100 4.55 -14.27 -27.36
N HIS A 101 4.83 -13.00 -27.07
CA HIS A 101 3.97 -12.15 -26.26
C HIS A 101 3.84 -10.77 -26.90
N ALA A 102 2.60 -10.28 -27.02
CA ALA A 102 2.31 -8.98 -27.56
C ALA A 102 2.30 -7.93 -26.44
N TYR A 103 3.23 -6.99 -26.50
CA TYR A 103 3.29 -5.85 -25.57
C TYR A 103 3.08 -4.56 -26.36
N LEU A 104 2.07 -3.78 -25.99
CA LEU A 104 1.69 -2.54 -26.69
C LEU A 104 1.49 -2.72 -28.22
N GLY A 105 0.96 -3.89 -28.62
CA GLY A 105 0.72 -4.22 -30.03
C GLY A 105 1.94 -4.75 -30.80
N ILE A 106 3.11 -4.81 -30.17
CA ILE A 106 4.33 -5.36 -30.77
C ILE A 106 4.57 -6.77 -30.24
N ILE A 107 4.74 -7.73 -31.14
CA ILE A 107 5.05 -9.12 -30.78
C ILE A 107 6.55 -9.22 -30.50
N HIS A 108 6.88 -9.70 -29.30
CA HIS A 108 8.24 -10.05 -28.90
C HIS A 108 8.34 -11.56 -28.66
N ILE A 109 9.48 -12.13 -29.00
CA ILE A 109 9.83 -13.52 -28.67
C ILE A 109 10.63 -13.50 -27.38
N TYR A 110 10.13 -14.18 -26.35
CA TYR A 110 10.81 -14.33 -25.08
C TYR A 110 11.31 -15.76 -24.94
N THR A 111 12.55 -15.89 -24.47
CA THR A 111 13.13 -17.18 -24.10
C THR A 111 13.50 -17.15 -22.63
N VAL A 112 12.88 -18.03 -21.85
CA VAL A 112 13.16 -18.20 -20.42
C VAL A 112 13.88 -19.52 -20.25
N ARG A 113 15.09 -19.51 -19.70
CA ARG A 113 15.85 -20.72 -19.39
C ARG A 113 16.13 -20.77 -17.90
N ARG A 114 15.62 -21.80 -17.24
CA ARG A 114 15.94 -22.12 -15.84
C ARG A 114 16.80 -23.37 -15.79
N SER A 115 17.88 -23.31 -15.04
CA SER A 115 18.86 -24.40 -14.93
C SER A 115 19.28 -24.64 -13.50
N TRP A 116 19.61 -25.90 -13.22
CA TRP A 116 19.95 -26.40 -11.91
C TRP A 116 21.23 -27.21 -11.98
N HIS A 117 22.15 -26.94 -11.06
CA HIS A 117 23.41 -27.67 -10.92
C HIS A 117 23.56 -28.26 -9.52
N ARG A 118 23.88 -29.56 -9.47
CA ARG A 118 24.28 -30.23 -8.23
C ARG A 118 25.66 -29.74 -7.82
N HIS A 119 25.74 -29.03 -6.69
CA HIS A 119 26.97 -28.55 -6.10
C HIS A 119 27.26 -29.27 -4.78
N LYS A 120 28.52 -29.30 -4.33
CA LYS A 120 28.94 -30.02 -3.10
C LYS A 120 28.15 -29.62 -1.84
N LYS A 121 27.63 -28.39 -1.80
CA LYS A 121 26.88 -27.83 -0.66
C LYS A 121 25.39 -27.61 -0.94
N GLY A 122 24.85 -28.07 -2.06
CA GLY A 122 23.43 -27.87 -2.36
C GLY A 122 23.11 -27.80 -3.85
N LEU A 123 22.05 -27.06 -4.15
CA LEU A 123 21.57 -26.83 -5.50
C LEU A 123 21.87 -25.39 -5.90
N LYS A 124 22.58 -25.19 -7.01
CA LYS A 124 22.72 -23.87 -7.61
C LYS A 124 21.69 -23.73 -8.72
N GLU A 125 20.81 -22.76 -8.58
CA GLU A 125 19.83 -22.41 -9.60
C GLU A 125 20.30 -21.19 -10.39
N SER A 126 19.95 -21.13 -11.67
CA SER A 126 20.19 -19.96 -12.52
C SER A 126 19.02 -19.80 -13.48
N LEU A 127 18.47 -18.60 -13.53
CA LEU A 127 17.43 -18.15 -14.46
C LEU A 127 18.11 -17.27 -15.50
N LEU A 128 17.70 -17.34 -16.77
CA LEU A 128 18.12 -16.47 -17.87
C LEU A 128 16.89 -16.08 -18.66
N VAL A 129 16.76 -14.81 -19.00
CA VAL A 129 15.64 -14.30 -19.82
C VAL A 129 16.20 -13.52 -21.01
N MET A 130 15.77 -13.90 -22.21
CA MET A 130 16.13 -13.24 -23.46
C MET A 130 14.87 -12.67 -24.11
N ARG A 131 15.01 -11.52 -24.77
CA ARG A 131 14.00 -10.91 -25.63
C ARG A 131 14.57 -10.79 -27.03
N ASN A 132 13.89 -11.37 -28.02
CA ASN A 132 14.30 -11.39 -29.42
C ASN A 132 15.74 -11.92 -29.63
N GLY A 133 16.13 -12.92 -28.83
CA GLY A 133 17.47 -13.53 -28.90
C GLY A 133 18.57 -12.77 -28.15
N GLU A 134 18.28 -11.59 -27.60
CA GLU A 134 19.22 -10.82 -26.79
C GLU A 134 18.87 -10.92 -25.30
N GLU A 135 19.88 -11.08 -24.46
CA GLU A 135 19.71 -11.05 -23.01
C GLU A 135 19.20 -9.67 -22.57
N ILE A 136 18.22 -9.65 -21.67
CA ILE A 136 17.71 -8.40 -21.11
C ILE A 136 18.74 -7.87 -20.10
N ARG A 137 19.67 -7.04 -20.58
CA ARG A 137 20.77 -6.45 -19.80
C ARG A 137 20.34 -5.32 -18.88
N ASP A 138 19.16 -4.76 -19.10
CA ASP A 138 18.62 -3.63 -18.34
C ASP A 138 18.02 -4.06 -16.98
N LEU A 139 17.97 -5.36 -16.71
CA LEU A 139 17.39 -5.93 -15.49
C LEU A 139 18.45 -6.75 -14.74
N ASP A 140 18.55 -6.54 -13.44
CA ASP A 140 19.33 -7.42 -12.57
C ASP A 140 18.70 -8.82 -12.54
N THR A 141 19.50 -9.86 -12.31
CA THR A 141 19.03 -11.26 -12.21
C THR A 141 17.89 -11.43 -11.18
N GLN A 142 17.82 -10.55 -10.17
CA GLN A 142 16.74 -10.53 -9.17
C GLN A 142 15.39 -10.08 -9.74
N GLN A 143 15.40 -9.21 -10.76
CA GLN A 143 14.19 -8.65 -11.38
C GLN A 143 13.61 -9.54 -12.48
N TRP A 144 14.39 -10.49 -13.02
CA TRP A 144 13.91 -11.42 -14.04
C TRP A 144 12.69 -12.23 -13.58
N GLN A 145 12.62 -12.60 -12.31
CA GLN A 145 11.47 -13.33 -11.78
C GLN A 145 10.21 -12.45 -11.74
N GLU A 146 10.34 -11.19 -11.33
CA GLU A 146 9.25 -10.22 -11.30
C GLU A 146 8.75 -9.92 -12.71
N PHE A 147 9.68 -9.75 -13.66
CA PHE A 147 9.36 -9.57 -15.07
C PHE A 147 8.53 -10.73 -15.64
N ILE A 148 8.90 -11.99 -15.32
CA ILE A 148 8.09 -13.15 -15.71
C ILE A 148 6.70 -13.11 -15.08
N TYR A 149 6.56 -12.64 -13.84
CA TYR A 149 5.23 -12.51 -13.20
C TYR A 149 4.37 -11.42 -13.82
N GLU A 150 4.96 -10.36 -14.34
CA GLU A 150 4.23 -9.35 -15.09
C GLU A 150 3.74 -9.90 -16.43
N LEU A 151 4.59 -10.67 -17.14
CA LEU A 151 4.22 -11.31 -18.41
C LEU A 151 3.18 -12.41 -18.24
N ILE A 152 3.37 -13.27 -17.23
CA ILE A 152 2.52 -14.44 -16.97
C ILE A 152 2.30 -14.59 -15.45
N PRO A 153 1.31 -13.87 -14.88
CA PRO A 153 1.04 -13.93 -13.44
C PRO A 153 0.87 -15.37 -12.92
N PRO A 154 1.46 -15.73 -11.76
CA PRO A 154 1.32 -17.07 -11.20
C PRO A 154 -0.14 -17.49 -10.95
N GLY A 155 -1.03 -16.55 -10.64
CA GLY A 155 -2.45 -16.83 -10.38
C GLY A 155 -3.22 -17.31 -11.61
N ILE A 156 -2.87 -16.84 -12.82
CA ILE A 156 -3.48 -17.33 -14.07
C ILE A 156 -2.85 -18.64 -14.54
N SER A 157 -1.66 -19.00 -14.05
CA SER A 157 -0.96 -20.21 -14.50
C SER A 157 -1.81 -21.48 -14.35
N ARG A 158 -2.65 -21.55 -13.32
CA ARG A 158 -3.57 -22.66 -13.08
C ARG A 158 -4.71 -22.75 -14.11
N LEU A 159 -4.99 -21.69 -14.87
CA LEU A 159 -5.95 -21.68 -15.97
C LEU A 159 -5.32 -22.05 -17.32
N PHE A 160 -4.05 -21.74 -17.51
CA PHE A 160 -3.34 -22.04 -18.76
C PHE A 160 -2.65 -23.42 -18.72
N PHE A 161 -2.27 -23.87 -17.52
CA PHE A 161 -1.56 -25.13 -17.27
C PHE A 161 -2.33 -25.96 -16.25
N PHE A 162 -3.52 -26.43 -16.64
CA PHE A 162 -4.34 -27.31 -15.80
C PHE A 162 -4.26 -28.77 -16.26
N ASP A 163 -4.42 -29.65 -15.28
CA ASP A 163 -4.74 -31.04 -15.54
C ASP A 163 -6.26 -31.16 -15.73
N GLY A 164 -6.69 -31.86 -16.78
CA GLY A 164 -8.12 -32.09 -17.05
C GLY A 164 -8.84 -32.76 -15.88
N GLU A 165 -8.13 -33.55 -15.06
CA GLU A 165 -8.67 -34.16 -13.86
C GLU A 165 -8.91 -33.15 -12.72
N LYS A 166 -8.12 -32.07 -12.68
CA LYS A 166 -8.18 -31.03 -11.65
C LYS A 166 -9.12 -29.87 -11.98
N ILE A 167 -9.72 -29.87 -13.18
CA ILE A 167 -10.61 -28.79 -13.63
C ILE A 167 -11.85 -28.67 -12.73
N GLN A 168 -12.29 -29.77 -12.12
CA GLN A 168 -13.45 -29.79 -11.22
C GLN A 168 -13.20 -29.01 -9.92
N GLY A 169 -11.97 -29.04 -9.40
CA GLY A 169 -11.59 -28.27 -8.21
C GLY A 169 -11.53 -26.76 -8.49
N LEU A 170 -11.14 -26.35 -9.69
CA LEU A 170 -11.13 -24.93 -10.10
C LEU A 170 -12.53 -24.31 -10.14
N ALA A 171 -13.57 -25.11 -10.36
CA ALA A 171 -14.95 -24.63 -10.46
C ALA A 171 -15.67 -24.51 -9.10
N GLN A 172 -15.11 -25.09 -8.02
CA GLN A 172 -15.82 -25.25 -6.74
C GLN A 172 -15.23 -24.45 -5.57
N ASP A 173 -14.01 -23.92 -5.68
CA ASP A 173 -13.36 -23.17 -4.59
C ASP A 173 -13.53 -21.64 -4.76
N ASP A 174 -14.23 -21.00 -3.82
CA ASP A 174 -14.45 -19.55 -3.78
C ASP A 174 -13.15 -18.74 -3.60
N ASP A 175 -12.17 -19.27 -2.88
CA ASP A 175 -10.85 -18.64 -2.71
C ASP A 175 -10.04 -18.65 -4.02
N THR A 176 -10.17 -19.70 -4.84
CA THR A 176 -9.58 -19.68 -6.20
C THR A 176 -10.18 -18.59 -7.04
N ASN A 177 -11.49 -18.31 -6.93
CA ASN A 177 -12.14 -17.25 -7.71
C ASN A 177 -11.56 -15.86 -7.41
N ILE A 178 -11.17 -15.57 -6.16
CA ILE A 178 -10.52 -14.30 -5.80
C ILE A 178 -9.13 -14.22 -6.42
N GLN A 179 -8.31 -15.25 -6.26
CA GLN A 179 -6.96 -15.29 -6.85
C GLN A 179 -7.00 -15.22 -8.38
N LEU A 180 -8.00 -15.87 -8.99
CA LEU A 180 -8.26 -15.81 -10.43
C LEU A 180 -8.55 -14.38 -10.87
N LYS A 181 -9.47 -13.71 -10.17
CA LYS A 181 -9.91 -12.36 -10.47
C LYS A 181 -8.75 -11.38 -10.39
N ASP A 182 -7.92 -11.47 -9.35
CA ASP A 182 -6.75 -10.60 -9.20
C ASP A 182 -5.68 -10.90 -10.27
N ALA A 183 -5.50 -12.15 -10.64
CA ALA A 183 -4.57 -12.52 -11.71
C ALA A 183 -5.05 -12.02 -13.09
N PHE A 184 -6.35 -12.08 -13.38
CA PHE A 184 -6.95 -11.47 -14.57
C PHE A 184 -6.80 -9.95 -14.56
N LYS A 185 -7.05 -9.29 -13.42
CA LYS A 185 -6.82 -7.86 -13.28
C LYS A 185 -5.37 -7.48 -13.54
N SER A 186 -4.42 -8.30 -13.06
CA SER A 186 -3.00 -8.07 -13.32
C SER A 186 -2.67 -8.22 -14.81
N LEU A 187 -3.17 -9.28 -15.46
CA LEU A 187 -2.95 -9.53 -16.88
C LEU A 187 -3.58 -8.43 -17.77
N LEU A 188 -4.75 -7.93 -17.40
CA LEU A 188 -5.43 -6.84 -18.10
C LEU A 188 -4.90 -5.45 -17.71
N GLY A 189 -3.88 -5.36 -16.84
CA GLY A 189 -3.34 -4.09 -16.34
C GLY A 189 -4.28 -3.31 -15.44
N LEU A 190 -5.44 -3.87 -15.05
CA LEU A 190 -6.43 -3.23 -14.17
C LEU A 190 -5.92 -3.03 -12.74
N ARG A 191 -4.82 -3.69 -12.35
CA ARG A 191 -4.15 -3.45 -11.07
C ARG A 191 -3.76 -1.98 -10.89
N ILE A 192 -3.33 -1.30 -11.96
CA ILE A 192 -2.95 0.12 -11.90
C ILE A 192 -4.16 1.01 -11.61
N VAL A 193 -5.34 0.62 -12.09
CA VAL A 193 -6.59 1.35 -11.88
C VAL A 193 -7.05 1.21 -10.43
N ASP A 194 -6.98 0.00 -9.88
CA ASP A 194 -7.29 -0.27 -8.47
C ASP A 194 -6.31 0.46 -7.53
N GLN A 195 -5.03 0.48 -7.88
CA GLN A 195 -4.00 1.21 -7.14
C GLN A 195 -4.26 2.72 -7.19
N LEU A 196 -4.49 3.28 -8.37
CA LEU A 196 -4.83 4.69 -8.55
C LEU A 196 -6.07 5.09 -7.73
N ARG A 197 -7.11 4.25 -7.72
CA ARG A 197 -8.31 4.49 -6.91
C ARG A 197 -7.97 4.58 -5.42
N THR A 198 -7.12 3.69 -4.94
CA THR A 198 -6.67 3.68 -3.54
C THR A 198 -5.85 4.92 -3.22
N ASP A 199 -4.91 5.27 -4.10
CA ASP A 199 -4.04 6.45 -3.93
C ASP A 199 -4.84 7.75 -3.95
N LEU A 200 -5.82 7.89 -4.85
CA LEU A 200 -6.74 9.03 -4.88
C LEU A 200 -7.62 9.09 -3.61
N GLY A 201 -8.04 7.95 -3.06
CA GLY A 201 -8.74 7.88 -1.78
C GLY A 201 -7.88 8.39 -0.61
N ILE A 202 -6.60 8.02 -0.58
CA ILE A 202 -5.65 8.50 0.42
C ILE A 202 -5.39 10.00 0.25
N PHE A 203 -5.18 10.46 -0.99
CA PHE A 203 -4.93 11.86 -1.30
C PHE A 203 -6.10 12.76 -0.88
N THR A 204 -7.32 12.40 -1.25
CA THR A 204 -8.54 13.14 -0.88
C THR A 204 -8.73 13.18 0.64
N SER A 205 -8.55 12.05 1.33
CA SER A 205 -8.60 11.99 2.80
C SER A 205 -7.57 12.92 3.47
N ARG A 206 -6.34 12.96 2.97
CA ARG A 206 -5.29 13.88 3.47
C ARG A 206 -5.63 15.34 3.18
N GLN A 207 -6.18 15.64 2.01
CA GLN A 207 -6.56 17.00 1.64
C GLN A 207 -7.70 17.53 2.52
N VAL A 208 -8.70 16.69 2.84
CA VAL A 208 -9.81 17.02 3.75
C VAL A 208 -9.32 17.25 5.19
N LYS A 209 -8.32 16.49 5.67
CA LYS A 209 -7.69 16.74 6.97
C LYS A 209 -6.96 18.07 6.99
N ARG A 210 -6.19 18.37 5.94
CA ARG A 210 -5.43 19.62 5.80
C ARG A 210 -6.33 20.84 5.70
N SER A 211 -7.47 20.76 4.99
CA SER A 211 -8.43 21.86 4.91
C SER A 211 -9.08 22.14 6.27
N LYS A 212 -9.43 21.10 7.04
CA LYS A 212 -9.94 21.27 8.41
C LYS A 212 -8.90 21.87 9.35
N GLU A 213 -7.64 21.48 9.25
CA GLU A 213 -6.55 22.07 10.05
C GLU A 213 -6.34 23.56 9.76
N ILE A 214 -6.48 23.99 8.50
CA ILE A 214 -6.41 25.40 8.12
C ILE A 214 -7.60 26.18 8.69
N GLU A 215 -8.81 25.64 8.58
CA GLU A 215 -10.03 26.27 9.11
C GLU A 215 -9.99 26.41 10.63
N PHE A 216 -9.49 25.41 11.36
CA PHE A 216 -9.29 25.50 12.80
C PHE A 216 -8.23 26.53 13.20
N LYS A 217 -7.13 26.65 12.44
CA LYS A 217 -6.13 27.69 12.69
C LYS A 217 -6.68 29.10 12.52
N ASP A 218 -7.50 29.33 11.49
CA ASP A 218 -8.11 30.65 11.25
C ASP A 218 -9.13 31.01 12.35
N GLN A 219 -9.93 30.03 12.81
CA GLN A 219 -10.86 30.23 13.93
C GLN A 219 -10.11 30.53 15.23
N MET A 220 -9.01 29.81 15.49
CA MET A 220 -8.20 29.98 16.69
C MET A 220 -7.51 31.36 16.70
N ALA A 221 -6.99 31.81 15.55
CA ALA A 221 -6.42 33.15 15.41
C ALA A 221 -7.47 34.25 15.62
N LYS A 222 -8.71 34.07 15.16
CA LYS A 222 -9.81 35.01 15.43
C LYS A 222 -10.13 35.08 16.92
N ILE A 223 -10.32 33.93 17.58
CA ILE A 223 -10.63 33.88 19.02
C ILE A 223 -9.50 34.51 19.85
N GLU A 224 -8.23 34.25 19.50
CA GLU A 224 -7.09 34.89 20.17
C GLU A 224 -7.03 36.41 19.96
N SER A 225 -7.47 36.89 18.79
CA SER A 225 -7.58 38.33 18.52
C SER A 225 -8.71 38.96 19.35
N GLU A 226 -9.88 38.33 19.39
CA GLU A 226 -11.02 38.78 20.19
C GLU A 226 -10.70 38.79 21.69
N SER A 227 -10.04 37.74 22.20
CA SER A 227 -9.60 37.68 23.60
C SER A 227 -8.66 38.84 23.95
N ARG A 228 -7.70 39.15 23.08
CA ARG A 228 -6.78 40.29 23.29
C ARG A 228 -7.50 41.64 23.26
N GLN A 229 -8.49 41.81 22.38
CA GLN A 229 -9.30 43.03 22.37
C GLN A 229 -10.10 43.17 23.66
N LEU A 230 -10.77 42.11 24.10
CA LEU A 230 -11.55 42.11 25.34
C LEU A 230 -10.68 42.37 26.58
N GLU A 231 -9.47 41.81 26.64
CA GLU A 231 -8.50 42.10 27.71
C GLU A 231 -8.07 43.57 27.72
N ALA A 232 -7.81 44.15 26.55
CA ALA A 232 -7.47 45.56 26.43
C ALA A 232 -8.62 46.47 26.86
N GLU A 233 -9.85 46.17 26.46
CA GLU A 233 -11.06 46.87 26.88
C GLU A 233 -11.28 46.75 28.39
N GLN A 234 -11.12 45.56 28.96
CA GLN A 234 -11.22 45.34 30.39
C GLN A 234 -10.19 46.17 31.17
N SER A 235 -8.94 46.23 30.67
CA SER A 235 -7.88 47.04 31.26
C SER A 235 -8.22 48.53 31.24
N MET A 236 -8.72 49.05 30.11
CA MET A 236 -9.18 50.44 30.00
C MET A 236 -10.33 50.74 30.96
N LYS A 237 -11.32 49.85 31.07
CA LYS A 237 -12.43 49.99 32.02
C LYS A 237 -11.99 49.94 33.48
N LEU A 238 -11.00 49.12 33.82
CA LEU A 238 -10.41 49.09 35.16
C LEU A 238 -9.71 50.41 35.50
N GLN A 239 -8.98 50.99 34.54
CA GLN A 239 -8.34 52.31 34.70
C GLN A 239 -9.38 53.43 34.86
N GLU A 240 -10.43 53.46 34.04
CA GLU A 240 -11.55 54.40 34.19
C GLU A 240 -12.19 54.29 35.58
N ARG A 241 -12.44 53.06 36.05
CA ARG A 241 -13.01 52.82 37.38
C ARG A 241 -12.09 53.32 38.49
N ALA A 242 -10.79 53.08 38.39
CA ALA A 242 -9.81 53.57 39.37
C ALA A 242 -9.74 55.10 39.40
N HIS A 243 -9.80 55.75 38.24
CA HIS A 243 -9.85 57.21 38.14
C HIS A 243 -11.11 57.79 38.79
N ILE A 244 -12.28 57.24 38.48
CA ILE A 244 -13.56 57.66 39.07
C ILE A 244 -13.53 57.45 40.59
N GLN A 245 -13.01 56.31 41.07
CA GLN A 245 -12.90 56.03 42.50
C GLN A 245 -12.03 57.07 43.21
N SER A 246 -10.87 57.42 42.63
CA SER A 246 -10.00 58.47 43.17
C SER A 246 -10.73 59.82 43.28
N TYR A 247 -11.52 60.18 42.27
CA TYR A 247 -12.32 61.41 42.29
C TYR A 247 -13.41 61.38 43.38
N CYS A 248 -14.08 60.24 43.56
CA CYS A 248 -15.04 60.03 44.64
C CYS A 248 -14.37 60.21 46.01
N ASP A 249 -13.21 59.60 46.22
CA ASP A 249 -12.48 59.66 47.50
C ASP A 249 -12.00 61.09 47.81
N GLN A 250 -11.50 61.82 46.80
CA GLN A 250 -11.16 63.24 46.95
C GLN A 250 -12.36 64.10 47.32
N THR A 251 -13.50 63.86 46.67
CA THR A 251 -14.74 64.61 46.93
C THR A 251 -15.25 64.31 48.34
N ARG A 252 -15.22 63.05 48.76
CA ARG A 252 -15.58 62.64 50.12
C ARG A 252 -14.69 63.30 51.16
N GLY A 253 -13.37 63.33 50.95
CA GLY A 253 -12.44 64.04 51.82
C GLY A 253 -12.61 65.57 51.81
N LYS A 254 -13.18 66.16 50.74
CA LYS A 254 -13.59 67.59 50.75
C LYS A 254 -14.85 67.80 51.58
N ILE A 255 -15.84 66.90 51.44
CA ILE A 255 -17.08 66.92 52.24
C ILE A 255 -16.73 66.84 53.72
N GLU A 256 -15.93 65.87 54.14
CA GLU A 256 -15.52 65.70 55.55
C GLU A 256 -14.81 66.95 56.10
N ARG A 257 -13.94 67.59 55.30
CA ARG A 257 -13.28 68.85 55.70
C ARG A 257 -14.27 70.01 55.84
N LEU A 258 -15.25 70.11 54.95
CA LEU A 258 -16.30 71.13 55.02
C LEU A 258 -17.25 70.90 56.20
N GLU A 259 -17.61 69.65 56.48
CA GLU A 259 -18.41 69.27 57.65
C GLU A 259 -17.67 69.58 58.95
N LEU A 260 -16.36 69.31 59.02
CA LEU A 260 -15.54 69.66 60.19
C LEU A 260 -15.45 71.17 60.39
N LYS A 261 -15.23 71.94 59.32
CA LYS A 261 -15.26 73.41 59.37
C LYS A 261 -16.62 73.93 59.84
N LEU A 262 -17.71 73.42 59.26
CA LEU A 262 -19.06 73.76 59.65
C LEU A 262 -19.31 73.45 61.14
N SER A 263 -18.83 72.32 61.63
CA SER A 263 -18.92 71.95 63.05
C SER A 263 -18.16 72.94 63.94
N ASN A 264 -16.91 73.26 63.59
CA ASN A 264 -16.03 74.16 64.34
C ASN A 264 -16.51 75.62 64.33
N GLU A 265 -17.08 76.10 63.23
CA GLU A 265 -17.64 77.47 63.09
C GLU A 265 -19.05 77.61 63.71
N GLY A 266 -19.50 76.61 64.47
CA GLY A 266 -20.74 76.69 65.24
C GLY A 266 -21.98 76.14 64.52
N GLY A 267 -21.83 75.26 63.53
CA GLY A 267 -22.93 74.57 62.85
C GLY A 267 -23.82 73.77 63.82
N SER A 268 -23.24 73.23 64.90
CA SER A 268 -24.00 72.62 66.01
C SER A 268 -24.88 73.62 66.78
N PHE A 269 -24.47 74.90 66.83
CA PHE A 269 -25.29 75.99 67.39
C PHE A 269 -26.31 76.51 66.38
N ALA A 270 -25.99 76.50 65.07
CA ALA A 270 -26.93 76.87 64.00
C ALA A 270 -28.11 75.89 63.91
N SER A 271 -27.87 74.57 63.97
CA SER A 271 -28.92 73.54 63.96
C SER A 271 -29.79 73.59 65.24
N LYS A 272 -29.19 73.92 66.39
CA LYS A 272 -29.89 74.08 67.67
C LYS A 272 -30.50 75.47 67.87
N ARG A 273 -30.23 76.45 67.00
CA ARG A 273 -30.66 77.86 67.14
C ARG A 273 -32.18 77.99 67.28
N ASN A 274 -32.95 77.26 66.47
CA ASN A 274 -34.41 77.30 66.54
C ASN A 274 -34.95 76.68 67.84
N LYS A 275 -34.37 75.57 68.31
CA LYS A 275 -34.69 74.96 69.63
C LYS A 275 -34.32 75.87 70.80
N LEU A 276 -33.16 76.52 70.75
CA LEU A 276 -32.68 77.44 71.80
C LEU A 276 -33.50 78.73 71.84
N LYS A 277 -33.93 79.28 70.69
CA LYS A 277 -34.88 80.41 70.62
C LYS A 277 -36.22 80.06 71.28
N LEU A 278 -36.78 78.89 70.98
CA LEU A 278 -38.02 78.39 71.58
C LEU A 278 -37.92 78.25 73.11
N ARG A 279 -36.80 77.69 73.60
CA ARG A 279 -36.54 77.55 75.04
C ARG A 279 -36.37 78.91 75.74
N LYS A 280 -35.78 79.91 75.09
CA LYS A 280 -35.68 81.29 75.61
C LYS A 280 -37.04 81.94 75.79
N THR A 281 -37.96 81.78 74.83
CA THR A 281 -39.34 82.28 74.96
C THR A 281 -40.15 81.59 76.07
N GLN A 282 -39.84 80.33 76.39
CA GLN A 282 -40.50 79.60 77.49
C GLN A 282 -39.97 79.99 78.87
N LEU A 283 -38.68 80.31 78.99
CA LEU A 283 -38.05 80.75 80.26
C LEU A 283 -38.34 82.22 80.60
N ASN A 284 -38.79 83.01 79.63
CA ASN A 284 -39.16 84.43 79.80
C ASN A 284 -40.69 84.64 79.96
N ARG A 285 -41.44 83.57 80.26
CA ARG A 285 -42.82 83.59 80.75
C ARG A 285 -42.83 83.09 82.19
#